data_AF-A0AA88PW21-F1
#
_entry.id   AF-A0AA88PW21-F1
#
_cell.length_a   1.000
_cell.length_b   1.000
_cell.length_c   1.000
_cell.angle_alpha   90.00
_cell.angle_beta   90.00
_cell.angle_gamma   90.00
#
_symmetry.space_group_name_H-M   'P 1'
#
loop_
_entity.id
_entity.type
_entity.pdbx_description
1 polymer ?
#
loop_
_entity_poly.entity_id
_entity_poly.type
_entity_poly.pdbx_seq_one_letter_code
_entity_poly.pdbx_strand_id
1 'polypeptide(L)'
;MYKHKNHDTVSAAAGRTEKESYLKKTQIKFQERIREREKDVQVLRDAVESHKRSAQAAVKESETIFSDLIRSIKKNRSDVTRLIRDQEKAAVSRAEGLLERLEQEINDLRRRNAELEQLKHTDDHIHFMQGFQYLSAPPEPTERITVTSPLSVHDVRQAICQMRETIEKFCKEEIKRISVKHINNFLRTRNDFLQHSHQFTLDPNTVNKHIYLSERNRAGRYDANPNNPIMHWVWTGPSLWKWLLKVRDVNLRKLLRKR
;
A
#
# COMPACT_ATOMS: atom_id res chain seq x y z
N MET A 1 -29.53 53.09 69.79
CA MET A 1 -28.65 52.41 68.81
C MET A 1 -28.12 51.13 69.44
N TYR A 2 -28.66 49.99 69.05
CA TYR A 2 -28.24 48.68 69.55
C TYR A 2 -26.90 48.30 68.89
N LYS A 3 -25.84 48.23 69.70
CA LYS A 3 -24.52 47.69 69.30
C LYS A 3 -24.66 46.18 69.14
N HIS A 4 -24.66 45.68 67.89
CA HIS A 4 -24.46 44.26 67.62
C HIS A 4 -23.03 43.87 68.02
N LYS A 5 -22.90 43.04 69.05
CA LYS A 5 -21.64 42.77 69.78
C LYS A 5 -20.74 41.69 69.18
N ASN A 6 -21.00 41.22 67.96
CA ASN A 6 -20.34 40.02 67.39
C ASN A 6 -19.66 40.22 66.02
N HIS A 7 -19.40 41.45 65.58
CA HIS A 7 -18.62 41.68 64.37
C HIS A 7 -17.45 42.61 64.64
N ASP A 8 -16.25 42.05 64.55
CA ASP A 8 -15.01 42.81 64.61
C ASP A 8 -14.96 43.71 63.37
N THR A 9 -15.22 45.00 63.57
CA THR A 9 -15.31 45.98 62.49
C THR A 9 -13.92 46.56 62.27
N VAL A 10 -13.14 45.90 61.42
CA VAL A 10 -11.82 46.38 60.99
C VAL A 10 -11.94 47.72 60.25
N SER A 11 -11.01 48.64 60.53
CA SER A 11 -10.96 49.92 59.83
C SER A 11 -10.59 49.72 58.35
N ALA A 12 -11.11 50.58 57.47
CA ALA A 12 -10.82 50.53 56.05
C ALA A 12 -9.31 50.60 55.74
N ALA A 13 -8.53 51.32 56.56
CA ALA A 13 -7.08 51.41 56.44
C ALA A 13 -6.38 50.07 56.74
N ALA A 14 -6.78 49.37 57.81
CA ALA A 14 -6.22 48.05 58.15
C ALA A 14 -6.55 47.00 57.07
N GLY A 15 -7.82 46.97 56.60
CA GLY A 15 -8.24 46.08 55.52
C GLY A 15 -7.56 46.38 54.18
N ARG A 16 -7.20 47.64 53.90
CA ARG A 16 -6.41 48.02 52.72
C ARG A 16 -4.98 47.48 52.81
N THR A 17 -4.31 47.64 53.94
CA THR A 17 -2.93 47.16 54.13
C THR A 17 -2.81 45.64 53.96
N GLU A 18 -3.78 44.88 54.48
CA GLU A 18 -3.84 43.43 54.29
C GLU A 18 -3.99 43.05 52.81
N LYS A 19 -4.92 43.70 52.10
CA LYS A 19 -5.14 43.48 50.67
C LYS A 19 -3.93 43.88 49.82
N GLU A 20 -3.22 44.96 50.17
CA GLU A 20 -1.99 45.37 49.49
C GLU A 20 -0.87 44.33 49.66
N SER A 21 -0.74 43.72 50.85
CA SER A 21 0.19 42.61 51.10
C SER A 21 -0.17 41.37 50.27
N TYR A 22 -1.46 41.01 50.22
CA TYR A 22 -1.94 39.90 49.39
C TYR A 22 -1.71 40.15 47.89
N LEU A 23 -1.95 41.38 47.42
CA LEU A 23 -1.73 41.78 46.04
C LEU A 23 -0.26 41.65 45.64
N LYS A 24 0.67 42.11 46.48
CA LYS A 24 2.12 41.94 46.25
C LYS A 24 2.51 40.46 46.15
N LYS A 25 2.02 39.60 47.06
CA LYS A 25 2.26 38.14 46.99
C LYS A 25 1.70 37.51 45.72
N THR A 26 0.53 37.96 45.27
CA THR A 26 -0.12 37.47 44.05
C THR A 26 0.65 37.90 42.81
N GLN A 27 1.15 39.15 42.79
CA GLN A 27 1.96 39.69 41.71
C GLN A 27 3.27 38.90 41.54
N ILE A 28 3.96 38.56 42.63
CA ILE A 28 5.17 37.71 42.60
C ILE A 28 4.84 36.34 42.00
N LYS A 29 3.77 35.68 42.46
CA LYS A 29 3.33 34.38 41.91
C LYS A 29 3.02 34.44 40.41
N PHE A 30 2.42 35.53 39.94
CA PHE A 30 2.16 35.72 38.51
C PHE A 30 3.46 35.91 37.72
N GLN A 31 4.42 36.67 38.24
CA GLN A 31 5.73 36.83 37.59
C GLN A 31 6.49 35.51 37.48
N GLU A 32 6.46 34.67 38.52
CA GLU A 32 7.05 33.31 38.49
C GLU A 32 6.38 32.45 37.42
N ARG A 33 5.04 32.38 37.42
CA ARG A 33 4.29 31.62 36.41
C ARG A 33 4.52 32.11 34.99
N ILE A 34 4.66 33.42 34.78
CA ILE A 34 4.97 33.99 33.46
C ILE A 34 6.33 33.46 32.98
N ARG A 35 7.36 33.51 33.82
CA ARG A 35 8.71 33.00 33.48
C ARG A 35 8.70 31.50 33.17
N GLU A 36 7.97 30.71 33.96
CA GLU A 36 7.79 29.28 33.70
C GLU A 36 7.12 29.04 32.34
N ARG A 37 6.03 29.78 32.03
CA ARG A 37 5.33 29.65 30.75
C ARG A 37 6.17 30.12 29.56
N GLU A 38 6.99 31.14 29.72
CA GLU A 38 7.94 31.57 28.68
C GLU A 38 8.95 30.47 28.37
N LYS A 39 9.44 29.75 29.40
CA LYS A 39 10.30 28.58 29.22
C LYS A 39 9.57 27.42 28.55
N ASP A 40 8.34 27.12 28.96
CA ASP A 40 7.50 26.09 28.32
C ASP A 40 7.29 26.40 26.83
N VAL A 41 7.03 27.67 26.49
CA VAL A 41 6.88 28.11 25.09
C VAL A 41 8.15 27.87 24.29
N GLN A 42 9.33 28.14 24.85
CA GLN A 42 10.59 27.89 24.15
C GLN A 42 10.81 26.40 23.91
N VAL A 43 10.58 25.55 24.92
CA VAL A 43 10.68 24.08 24.77
C VAL A 43 9.72 23.56 23.70
N LEU A 44 8.48 24.07 23.68
CA LEU A 44 7.50 23.68 22.66
C LEU A 44 7.92 24.13 21.26
N ARG A 45 8.48 25.34 21.10
CA ARG A 45 9.01 25.82 19.81
C ARG A 45 10.12 24.91 19.29
N ASP A 46 11.06 24.53 20.15
CA ASP A 46 12.17 23.65 19.79
C ASP A 46 11.67 22.24 19.41
N ALA A 47 10.68 21.71 20.14
CA ALA A 47 10.06 20.43 19.84
C ALA A 47 9.32 20.45 18.48
N VAL A 48 8.55 21.50 18.20
CA VAL A 48 7.85 21.68 16.93
C VAL A 48 8.83 21.73 15.76
N GLU A 49 9.91 22.50 15.89
CA GLU A 49 10.92 22.62 14.85
C GLU A 49 11.68 21.31 14.64
N SER A 50 12.00 20.59 15.72
CA SER A 50 12.59 19.25 15.66
C SER A 50 11.69 18.25 14.92
N HIS A 51 10.40 18.22 15.24
CA HIS A 51 9.42 17.38 14.54
C HIS A 51 9.30 17.74 13.06
N LYS A 52 9.30 19.03 12.72
CA LYS A 52 9.27 19.50 11.33
C LYS A 52 10.49 19.01 10.55
N ARG A 53 11.70 19.16 11.12
CA ARG A 53 12.94 18.68 10.50
C ARG A 53 12.95 17.17 10.34
N SER A 54 12.51 16.44 11.36
CA SER A 54 12.41 14.97 11.31
C SER A 54 11.44 14.51 10.21
N ALA A 55 10.28 15.14 10.09
CA ALA A 55 9.31 14.84 9.04
C ALA A 55 9.87 15.13 7.64
N GLN A 56 10.55 16.27 7.45
CA GLN A 56 11.20 16.60 6.18
C GLN A 56 12.32 15.62 5.82
N ALA A 57 13.13 15.21 6.79
CA ALA A 57 14.17 14.21 6.59
C ALA A 57 13.59 12.86 6.16
N ALA A 58 12.53 12.40 6.84
CA ALA A 58 11.83 11.16 6.48
C ALA A 58 11.23 11.20 5.07
N VAL A 59 10.65 12.34 4.66
CA VAL A 59 10.16 12.54 3.29
C VAL A 59 11.30 12.42 2.29
N LYS A 60 12.39 13.16 2.49
CA LYS A 60 13.55 13.15 1.58
C LYS A 60 14.18 11.75 1.44
N GLU A 61 14.33 11.04 2.56
CA GLU A 61 14.86 9.68 2.56
C GLU A 61 13.93 8.74 1.79
N SER A 62 12.61 8.84 2.01
CA SER A 62 11.63 8.05 1.26
C SER A 62 11.66 8.34 -0.24
N GLU A 63 11.76 9.61 -0.65
CA GLU A 63 11.88 10.01 -2.06
C GLU A 63 13.15 9.44 -2.72
N THR A 64 14.26 9.41 -1.96
CA THR A 64 15.52 8.83 -2.43
C THR A 64 15.36 7.33 -2.68
N ILE A 65 14.77 6.60 -1.74
CA ILE A 65 14.50 5.16 -1.87
C ILE A 65 13.59 4.87 -3.08
N PHE A 66 12.50 5.63 -3.24
CA PHE A 66 11.60 5.46 -4.38
C PHE A 66 12.30 5.76 -5.72
N SER A 67 13.16 6.79 -5.75
CA SER A 67 13.96 7.12 -6.93
C SER A 67 14.89 5.97 -7.33
N ASP A 68 15.51 5.31 -6.36
CA ASP A 68 16.39 4.17 -6.59
C ASP A 68 15.63 2.93 -7.08
N LEU A 69 14.43 2.69 -6.56
CA LEU A 69 13.54 1.64 -7.04
C LEU A 69 13.11 1.88 -8.50
N ILE A 70 12.72 3.11 -8.83
CA ILE A 70 12.36 3.50 -10.20
C ILE A 70 13.55 3.29 -11.15
N ARG A 71 14.76 3.64 -10.72
CA ARG A 71 15.98 3.43 -11.51
C ARG A 71 16.21 1.94 -11.78
N SER A 72 16.07 1.10 -10.76
CA SER A 72 16.21 -0.35 -10.89
C SER A 72 15.18 -0.95 -11.86
N ILE A 73 13.91 -0.54 -11.77
CA ILE A 73 12.85 -0.99 -12.69
C ILE A 73 13.14 -0.55 -14.13
N LYS A 74 13.61 0.69 -14.34
CA LYS A 74 14.00 1.18 -15.67
C LYS A 74 15.16 0.37 -16.24
N LYS A 75 16.16 0.02 -15.44
CA LYS A 75 17.29 -0.84 -15.84
C LYS A 75 16.79 -2.23 -16.25
N ASN A 76 15.98 -2.87 -15.41
CA ASN A 76 15.41 -4.19 -15.70
C ASN A 76 14.61 -4.21 -17.02
N ARG A 77 13.84 -3.15 -17.29
CA ARG A 77 13.13 -2.99 -18.57
C ARG A 77 14.09 -2.99 -19.76
N SER A 78 15.19 -2.23 -19.66
CA SER A 78 16.20 -2.19 -20.72
C SER A 78 16.89 -3.54 -20.90
N ASP A 79 17.22 -4.24 -19.80
CA ASP A 79 17.84 -5.57 -19.85
C ASP A 79 16.94 -6.62 -20.51
N VAL A 80 15.66 -6.65 -20.15
CA VAL A 80 14.67 -7.55 -20.78
C VAL A 80 14.50 -7.23 -22.26
N THR A 81 14.43 -5.95 -22.62
CA THR A 81 14.31 -5.53 -24.03
C THR A 81 15.52 -5.99 -24.84
N ARG A 82 16.73 -5.80 -24.29
CA ARG A 82 17.97 -6.25 -24.93
C ARG A 82 17.99 -7.76 -25.12
N LEU A 83 17.65 -8.53 -24.09
CA LEU A 83 17.59 -10.00 -24.16
C LEU A 83 16.67 -10.48 -25.30
N ILE A 84 15.49 -9.88 -25.43
CA ILE A 84 14.54 -10.21 -26.51
C ILE A 84 15.14 -9.92 -27.89
N ARG A 85 15.79 -8.75 -28.05
CA ARG A 85 16.40 -8.34 -29.32
C ARG A 85 17.61 -9.17 -29.71
N ASP A 86 18.46 -9.51 -28.75
CA ASP A 86 19.62 -10.36 -28.98
C ASP A 86 19.18 -11.77 -29.42
N GLN A 87 18.11 -12.29 -28.82
CA GLN A 87 17.55 -13.58 -29.17
C GLN A 87 16.85 -13.57 -30.54
N GLU A 88 16.08 -12.53 -30.84
CA GLU A 88 15.48 -12.30 -32.15
C GLU A 88 16.56 -12.28 -33.23
N LYS A 89 17.60 -11.46 -33.04
CA LYS A 89 18.73 -11.37 -33.98
C LYS A 89 19.40 -12.71 -34.18
N ALA A 90 19.69 -13.46 -33.11
CA ALA A 90 20.31 -14.77 -33.21
C ALA A 90 19.42 -15.79 -33.94
N ALA A 91 18.10 -15.75 -33.74
CA ALA A 91 17.15 -16.61 -34.44
C ALA A 91 17.05 -16.26 -35.93
N VAL A 92 16.98 -14.97 -36.26
CA VAL A 92 16.95 -14.47 -37.64
C VAL A 92 18.23 -14.84 -38.38
N SER A 93 19.41 -14.57 -37.83
CA SER A 93 20.68 -14.91 -38.50
C SER A 93 20.84 -16.42 -38.73
N ARG A 94 20.34 -17.27 -37.82
CA ARG A 94 20.31 -18.72 -38.06
C ARG A 94 19.37 -19.11 -39.19
N ALA A 95 18.19 -18.49 -39.27
CA ALA A 95 17.23 -18.75 -40.34
C ALA A 95 17.75 -18.26 -41.70
N GLU A 96 18.35 -17.07 -41.76
CA GLU A 96 18.99 -16.51 -42.96
C GLU A 96 20.10 -17.43 -43.48
N GLY A 97 20.99 -17.91 -42.61
CA GLY A 97 22.05 -18.85 -43.02
C GLY A 97 21.56 -20.25 -43.42
N LEU A 98 20.34 -20.64 -43.02
CA LEU A 98 19.69 -21.86 -43.53
C LEU A 98 19.06 -21.60 -44.91
N LEU A 99 18.44 -20.43 -45.08
CA LEU A 99 17.83 -20.00 -46.34
C LEU A 99 18.89 -19.86 -47.44
N GLU A 100 20.01 -19.21 -47.17
CA GLU A 100 21.13 -19.07 -48.13
C GLU A 100 21.67 -20.44 -48.57
N ARG A 101 21.81 -21.39 -47.64
CA ARG A 101 22.23 -22.76 -47.97
C ARG A 101 21.23 -23.49 -48.86
N LEU A 102 19.93 -23.36 -48.58
CA LEU A 102 18.88 -23.95 -49.41
C LEU A 102 18.84 -23.33 -50.81
N GLU A 103 19.00 -22.01 -50.92
CA GLU A 103 19.05 -21.33 -52.21
C GLU A 103 20.24 -21.81 -53.06
N GLN A 104 21.39 -22.01 -52.43
CA GLN A 104 22.58 -22.59 -53.08
C GLN A 104 22.33 -24.03 -53.53
N GLU A 105 21.74 -24.87 -52.68
CA GLU A 105 21.39 -26.27 -53.00
C GLU A 105 20.40 -26.35 -54.18
N ILE A 106 19.37 -25.49 -54.18
CA ILE A 106 18.42 -25.39 -55.30
C ILE A 106 19.12 -24.98 -56.59
N ASN A 107 20.04 -24.01 -56.55
CA ASN A 107 20.76 -23.56 -57.73
C ASN A 107 21.70 -24.64 -58.28
N ASP A 108 22.40 -25.36 -57.41
CA ASP A 108 23.27 -26.48 -57.79
C ASP A 108 22.47 -27.65 -58.39
N LEU A 109 21.29 -27.95 -57.84
CA LEU A 109 20.36 -28.93 -58.39
C LEU A 109 19.79 -28.50 -59.75
N ARG A 110 19.40 -27.22 -59.89
CA ARG A 110 18.93 -26.67 -61.18
C ARG A 110 20.00 -26.76 -62.26
N ARG A 111 21.27 -26.46 -61.94
CA ARG A 111 22.40 -26.60 -62.86
C ARG A 111 22.57 -28.06 -63.30
N ARG A 112 22.68 -28.99 -62.35
CA ARG A 112 22.83 -30.43 -62.66
C ARG A 112 21.66 -30.99 -63.45
N ASN A 113 20.44 -30.56 -63.15
CA ASN A 113 19.26 -30.96 -63.90
C ASN A 113 19.33 -30.49 -65.36
N ALA A 114 19.78 -29.25 -65.61
CA ALA A 114 19.99 -28.76 -66.98
C ALA A 114 21.09 -29.54 -67.72
N GLU A 115 22.20 -29.88 -67.05
CA GLU A 115 23.28 -30.70 -67.60
C GLU A 115 22.79 -32.12 -67.96
N LEU A 116 21.96 -32.73 -67.11
CA LEU A 116 21.33 -34.03 -67.38
C LEU A 116 20.40 -33.98 -68.60
N GLU A 117 19.60 -32.92 -68.75
CA GLU A 117 18.75 -32.76 -69.94
C GLU A 117 19.58 -32.60 -71.23
N GLN A 118 20.70 -31.86 -71.19
CA GLN A 118 21.61 -31.77 -72.33
C GLN A 118 22.27 -33.12 -72.67
N LEU A 119 22.70 -33.86 -71.64
CA LEU A 119 23.33 -35.16 -71.80
C LEU A 119 22.39 -36.18 -72.48
N LYS A 120 21.11 -36.16 -72.13
CA LYS A 120 20.06 -37.02 -72.74
C LYS A 120 19.92 -36.83 -74.25
N HIS A 121 20.23 -35.65 -74.77
CA HIS A 121 20.14 -35.30 -76.19
C HIS A 121 21.48 -35.42 -76.95
N THR A 122 22.53 -35.94 -76.32
CA THR A 122 23.85 -36.11 -76.94
C THR A 122 23.93 -37.43 -77.73
N ASP A 123 24.41 -37.37 -78.98
CA ASP A 123 24.67 -38.54 -79.83
C ASP A 123 26.03 -39.23 -79.55
N ASP A 124 26.95 -38.56 -78.84
CA ASP A 124 28.23 -39.13 -78.42
C ASP A 124 28.05 -40.06 -77.21
N HIS A 125 28.08 -41.37 -77.48
CA HIS A 125 27.91 -42.40 -76.48
C HIS A 125 29.02 -42.44 -75.41
N ILE A 126 30.24 -41.99 -75.70
CA ILE A 126 31.33 -41.93 -74.71
C ILE A 126 31.06 -40.78 -73.75
N HIS A 127 30.71 -39.60 -74.29
CA HIS A 127 30.34 -38.43 -73.49
C HIS A 127 29.12 -38.72 -72.61
N PHE A 128 28.10 -39.41 -73.15
CA PHE A 128 26.93 -39.85 -72.39
C PHE A 128 27.32 -40.69 -71.18
N MET A 129 28.14 -41.73 -71.37
CA MET A 129 28.53 -42.64 -70.29
C MET A 129 29.37 -41.94 -69.22
N GLN A 130 30.27 -41.04 -69.62
CA GLN A 130 31.09 -40.25 -68.69
C GLN A 130 30.25 -39.25 -67.88
N GLY A 131 29.37 -38.50 -68.56
CA GLY A 131 28.49 -37.53 -67.90
C GLY A 131 27.49 -38.19 -66.95
N PHE A 132 26.95 -39.35 -67.33
CA PHE A 132 26.01 -40.10 -66.50
C PHE A 132 26.66 -40.50 -65.18
N GLN A 133 27.90 -40.99 -65.21
CA GLN A 133 28.61 -41.43 -64.01
C GLN A 133 28.91 -40.28 -63.04
N TYR A 134 29.15 -39.07 -63.55
CA TYR A 134 29.40 -37.87 -62.74
C TYR A 134 28.10 -37.27 -62.16
N LEU A 135 27.00 -37.25 -62.93
CA LEU A 135 25.77 -36.53 -62.57
C LEU A 135 24.73 -37.37 -61.81
N SER A 136 24.84 -38.70 -61.84
CA SER A 136 23.83 -39.61 -61.26
C SER A 136 23.82 -39.66 -59.73
N ALA A 137 24.85 -39.13 -59.05
CA ALA A 137 24.87 -39.00 -57.60
C ALA A 137 24.26 -37.65 -57.15
N PRO A 138 23.16 -37.66 -56.36
CA PRO A 138 22.67 -36.44 -55.73
C PRO A 138 23.73 -35.85 -54.78
N PRO A 139 23.77 -34.51 -54.60
CA PRO A 139 24.49 -33.96 -53.46
C PRO A 139 23.87 -34.50 -52.16
N GLU A 140 24.70 -34.74 -51.13
CA GLU A 140 24.15 -35.12 -49.83
C GLU A 140 23.15 -34.06 -49.34
N PRO A 141 21.93 -34.45 -48.95
CA PRO A 141 20.96 -33.50 -48.42
C PRO A 141 21.48 -32.92 -47.12
N THR A 142 21.37 -31.59 -46.98
CA THR A 142 21.60 -30.95 -45.69
C THR A 142 20.57 -31.45 -44.66
N GLU A 143 20.99 -31.72 -43.42
CA GLU A 143 20.13 -32.24 -42.32
C GLU A 143 18.77 -31.54 -42.22
N ARG A 144 17.73 -32.30 -41.83
CA ARG A 144 16.35 -31.80 -41.66
C ARG A 144 16.33 -30.50 -40.86
N ILE A 145 15.93 -29.42 -41.53
CA ILE A 145 15.87 -28.08 -40.97
C ILE A 145 14.83 -28.03 -39.86
N THR A 146 15.31 -27.91 -38.62
CA THR A 146 14.43 -27.69 -37.46
C THR A 146 14.65 -26.26 -36.98
N VAL A 147 13.71 -25.37 -37.29
CA VAL A 147 13.73 -24.00 -36.77
C VAL A 147 13.11 -24.03 -35.37
N THR A 148 13.92 -24.39 -34.37
CA THR A 148 13.47 -24.28 -32.98
C THR A 148 13.53 -22.82 -32.55
N SER A 149 12.38 -22.22 -32.26
CA SER A 149 12.33 -20.88 -31.67
C SER A 149 12.80 -20.94 -30.22
N PRO A 150 13.88 -20.25 -29.80
CA PRO A 150 14.46 -20.49 -28.48
C PRO A 150 13.85 -19.63 -27.37
N LEU A 151 12.94 -18.70 -27.70
CA LEU A 151 12.27 -17.86 -26.71
C LEU A 151 10.75 -18.02 -26.84
N SER A 152 10.13 -18.53 -25.79
CA SER A 152 8.68 -18.48 -25.64
C SER A 152 8.29 -17.05 -25.21
N VAL A 153 7.66 -16.31 -26.14
CA VAL A 153 7.06 -15.00 -25.84
C VAL A 153 6.11 -15.10 -24.64
N HIS A 154 5.45 -16.24 -24.50
CA HIS A 154 4.59 -16.54 -23.37
C HIS A 154 5.36 -16.52 -22.04
N ASP A 155 6.53 -17.15 -21.98
CA ASP A 155 7.31 -17.30 -20.74
C ASP A 155 7.86 -15.94 -20.28
N VAL A 156 8.37 -15.13 -21.22
CA VAL A 156 8.82 -13.77 -20.92
C VAL A 156 7.66 -12.92 -20.39
N ARG A 157 6.50 -12.99 -21.04
CA ARG A 157 5.30 -12.26 -20.60
C ARG A 157 4.86 -12.72 -19.21
N GLN A 158 4.84 -14.01 -18.96
CA GLN A 158 4.44 -14.59 -17.68
C GLN A 158 5.37 -14.13 -16.55
N ALA A 159 6.69 -14.18 -16.77
CA ALA A 159 7.68 -13.72 -15.79
C ALA A 159 7.51 -12.22 -15.47
N ILE A 160 7.24 -11.37 -16.47
CA ILE A 160 6.98 -9.94 -16.27
C ILE A 160 5.69 -9.71 -15.47
N CYS A 161 4.63 -10.46 -15.76
CA CYS A 161 3.38 -10.38 -15.00
C CYS A 161 3.57 -10.76 -13.52
N GLN A 162 4.31 -11.84 -13.25
CA GLN A 162 4.64 -12.27 -11.88
C GLN A 162 5.47 -11.22 -11.14
N MET A 163 6.44 -10.61 -11.82
CA MET A 163 7.25 -9.52 -11.25
C MET A 163 6.36 -8.33 -10.86
N ARG A 164 5.44 -7.92 -11.73
CA ARG A 164 4.47 -6.84 -11.43
C ARG A 164 3.65 -7.16 -10.20
N GLU A 165 3.03 -8.34 -10.15
CA GLU A 165 2.16 -8.75 -9.04
C GLU A 165 2.91 -8.79 -7.71
N THR A 166 4.15 -9.29 -7.72
CA THR A 166 5.00 -9.34 -6.53
C THR A 166 5.32 -7.94 -6.01
N ILE A 167 5.72 -7.02 -6.90
CA ILE A 167 6.02 -5.63 -6.53
C ILE A 167 4.78 -4.92 -5.98
N GLU A 168 3.63 -5.04 -6.66
CA GLU A 168 2.39 -4.42 -6.21
C GLU A 168 1.92 -4.92 -4.85
N LYS A 169 2.00 -6.25 -4.63
CA LYS A 169 1.64 -6.86 -3.35
C LYS A 169 2.55 -6.35 -2.24
N PHE A 170 3.86 -6.37 -2.47
CA PHE A 170 4.84 -5.87 -1.52
C PHE A 170 4.57 -4.41 -1.14
N CYS A 171 4.40 -3.53 -2.14
CA CYS A 171 4.10 -2.11 -1.88
C CYS A 171 2.81 -1.92 -1.05
N LYS A 172 1.74 -2.66 -1.35
CA LYS A 172 0.47 -2.59 -0.61
C LYS A 172 0.64 -3.00 0.86
N GLU A 173 1.36 -4.10 1.13
CA GLU A 173 1.60 -4.61 2.47
C GLU A 173 2.45 -3.65 3.31
N GLU A 174 3.49 -3.10 2.71
CA GLU A 174 4.41 -2.14 3.36
C GLU A 174 3.72 -0.82 3.72
N ILE A 175 2.98 -0.23 2.78
CA ILE A 175 2.23 1.02 3.00
C ILE A 175 1.18 0.83 4.10
N LYS A 176 0.50 -0.32 4.12
CA LYS A 176 -0.47 -0.66 5.18
C LYS A 176 0.22 -0.73 6.54
N ARG A 177 1.41 -1.31 6.64
CA ARG A 177 2.17 -1.41 7.89
C ARG A 177 2.56 -0.03 8.44
N ILE A 178 2.96 0.90 7.56
CA ILE A 178 3.28 2.28 7.94
C ILE A 178 2.03 2.96 8.53
N SER A 179 0.88 2.81 7.87
CA SER A 179 -0.39 3.41 8.30
C SER A 179 -0.86 2.91 9.67
N VAL A 180 -0.74 1.61 9.95
CA VAL A 180 -1.15 1.02 11.24
C VAL A 180 -0.25 1.49 12.39
N LYS A 181 1.06 1.59 12.18
CA LYS A 181 1.99 2.10 13.20
C LYS A 181 1.69 3.56 13.56
N HIS A 182 1.30 4.37 12.58
CA HIS A 182 0.95 5.78 12.82
C HIS A 182 -0.31 5.92 13.69
N ILE A 183 -1.36 5.11 13.43
CA ILE A 183 -2.61 5.13 14.21
C ILE A 183 -2.36 4.69 15.66
N ASN A 184 -1.55 3.65 15.89
CA ASN A 184 -1.28 3.16 17.25
C ASN A 184 -0.42 4.12 18.08
N ASN A 185 0.43 4.95 17.44
CA ASN A 185 1.23 5.94 18.16
C ASN A 185 0.39 7.11 18.70
N PHE A 186 -0.76 7.41 18.08
CA PHE A 186 -1.66 8.48 18.52
C PHE A 186 -2.54 8.09 19.73
N LEU A 187 -2.72 6.79 19.97
CA LEU A 187 -3.55 6.25 21.05
C LEU A 187 -2.67 5.42 21.98
N ARG A 188 -1.74 6.08 22.68
CA ARG A 188 -0.59 5.39 23.25
C ARG A 188 -0.87 4.69 24.58
N THR A 189 -1.86 5.12 25.36
CA THR A 189 -2.27 4.41 26.58
C THR A 189 -3.77 4.48 26.84
N ARG A 190 -4.31 3.50 27.58
CA ARG A 190 -5.68 3.54 28.12
C ARG A 190 -5.92 4.82 28.95
N ASN A 191 -4.89 5.35 29.60
CA ASN A 191 -4.96 6.59 30.36
C ASN A 191 -5.17 7.81 29.46
N ASP A 192 -4.49 7.90 28.32
CA ASP A 192 -4.67 9.01 27.37
C ASP A 192 -6.12 9.06 26.84
N PHE A 193 -6.71 7.88 26.59
CA PHE A 193 -8.12 7.79 26.20
C PHE A 193 -9.07 8.20 27.33
N LEU A 194 -8.78 7.83 28.58
CA LEU A 194 -9.61 8.16 29.74
C LEU A 194 -9.56 9.65 30.09
N GLN A 195 -8.49 10.38 29.75
CA GLN A 195 -8.43 11.84 29.91
C GLN A 195 -9.50 12.59 29.11
N HIS A 196 -9.96 12.02 28.01
CA HIS A 196 -11.03 12.57 27.16
C HIS A 196 -12.38 11.90 27.39
N SER A 197 -12.49 11.01 28.37
CA SER A 197 -13.74 10.31 28.66
C SER A 197 -14.68 11.19 29.49
N HIS A 198 -15.88 11.44 28.96
CA HIS A 198 -16.96 12.07 29.69
C HIS A 198 -17.99 11.01 30.09
N GLN A 199 -18.49 11.13 31.32
CA GLN A 199 -19.55 10.27 31.81
C GLN A 199 -20.87 10.65 31.13
N PHE A 200 -21.30 9.87 30.14
CA PHE A 200 -22.52 10.15 29.41
C PHE A 200 -23.76 9.63 30.16
N THR A 201 -24.85 10.37 30.04
CA THR A 201 -26.19 9.98 30.49
C THR A 201 -27.11 9.97 29.28
N LEU A 202 -27.88 8.90 29.12
CA LEU A 202 -28.89 8.78 28.09
C LEU A 202 -30.05 9.73 28.43
N ASP A 203 -30.54 10.46 27.43
CA ASP A 203 -31.67 11.38 27.61
C ASP A 203 -32.99 10.60 27.59
N PRO A 204 -33.74 10.53 28.71
CA PRO A 204 -35.01 9.81 28.80
C PRO A 204 -36.02 10.21 27.73
N ASN A 205 -35.99 11.47 27.26
CA ASN A 205 -36.96 12.00 26.31
C ASN A 205 -36.72 11.49 24.88
N THR A 206 -35.55 10.92 24.62
CA THR A 206 -35.16 10.38 23.31
C THR A 206 -35.27 8.85 23.25
N VAL A 207 -35.66 8.20 24.36
CA VAL A 207 -35.64 6.74 24.47
C VAL A 207 -36.88 6.11 23.84
N ASN A 208 -36.63 5.09 23.02
CA ASN A 208 -37.68 4.29 22.40
C ASN A 208 -38.53 3.57 23.47
N LYS A 209 -39.83 3.46 23.27
CA LYS A 209 -40.80 2.80 24.17
C LYS A 209 -40.46 1.35 24.59
N HIS A 210 -39.56 0.67 23.87
CA HIS A 210 -39.10 -0.68 24.20
C HIS A 210 -37.74 -0.71 24.94
N ILE A 211 -37.24 0.45 25.38
CA ILE A 211 -35.96 0.57 26.09
C ILE A 211 -36.19 1.25 27.43
N TYR A 212 -35.78 0.59 28.51
CA TYR A 212 -35.83 1.12 29.87
C TYR A 212 -34.45 1.54 30.33
N LEU A 213 -34.35 2.74 30.91
CA LEU A 213 -33.11 3.26 31.44
C LEU A 213 -32.93 2.88 32.92
N SER A 214 -31.73 2.44 33.28
CA SER A 214 -31.33 2.11 34.65
C SER A 214 -29.96 2.73 34.98
N GLU A 215 -29.52 2.60 36.23
CA GLU A 215 -28.22 3.11 36.71
C GLU A 215 -28.05 4.62 36.45
N ARG A 216 -29.05 5.42 36.86
CA ARG A 216 -29.10 6.88 36.61
C ARG A 216 -28.95 7.23 35.13
N ASN A 217 -29.71 6.52 34.28
CA ASN A 217 -29.73 6.69 32.83
C ASN A 217 -28.41 6.39 32.13
N ARG A 218 -27.59 5.50 32.69
CA ARG A 218 -26.29 5.10 32.11
C ARG A 218 -26.35 3.73 31.44
N ALA A 219 -27.39 2.95 31.72
CA ALA A 219 -27.63 1.66 31.10
C ALA A 219 -29.03 1.64 30.49
N GLY A 220 -29.16 1.13 29.26
CA GLY A 220 -30.44 0.90 28.60
C GLY A 220 -30.70 -0.61 28.46
N ARG A 221 -31.89 -1.07 28.83
CA ARG A 221 -32.33 -2.46 28.70
C ARG A 221 -33.47 -2.53 27.70
N TYR A 222 -33.37 -3.44 26.74
CA TYR A 222 -34.42 -3.68 25.76
C TYR A 222 -35.42 -4.69 26.32
N ASP A 223 -36.70 -4.33 26.35
CA ASP A 223 -37.78 -5.23 26.73
C ASP A 223 -38.62 -5.58 25.50
N ALA A 224 -38.66 -6.88 25.19
CA ALA A 224 -39.34 -7.40 24.02
C ALA A 224 -40.76 -7.91 24.31
N ASN A 225 -41.25 -7.95 25.57
CA ASN A 225 -42.58 -8.50 25.86
C ASN A 225 -43.14 -8.15 27.26
N PRO A 226 -44.36 -7.59 27.41
CA PRO A 226 -44.90 -7.16 28.71
C PRO A 226 -45.26 -8.26 29.73
N ASN A 227 -45.16 -9.55 29.39
CA ASN A 227 -45.79 -10.65 30.15
C ASN A 227 -44.84 -11.75 30.69
N ASN A 228 -43.56 -11.48 30.99
CA ASN A 228 -42.72 -12.48 31.66
C ASN A 228 -41.70 -11.84 32.64
N PRO A 229 -41.47 -12.36 33.87
CA PRO A 229 -40.60 -11.71 34.84
C PRO A 229 -39.11 -11.86 34.49
N ILE A 230 -38.47 -10.70 34.29
CA ILE A 230 -37.07 -10.33 34.55
C ILE A 230 -36.02 -11.47 34.47
N MET A 231 -35.37 -11.61 33.31
CA MET A 231 -34.04 -12.22 33.22
C MET A 231 -32.97 -11.17 33.56
N HIS A 232 -32.36 -11.31 34.73
CA HIS A 232 -31.21 -10.50 35.17
C HIS A 232 -29.98 -10.79 34.30
N TRP A 233 -29.73 -9.96 33.28
CA TRP A 233 -28.39 -9.87 32.68
C TRP A 233 -27.66 -8.67 33.29
N VAL A 234 -26.61 -8.94 34.07
CA VAL A 234 -25.63 -7.93 34.50
C VAL A 234 -24.65 -7.75 33.35
N TRP A 235 -24.58 -6.54 32.80
CA TRP A 235 -23.65 -6.22 31.71
C TRP A 235 -22.32 -5.76 32.31
N THR A 236 -21.41 -6.69 32.55
CA THR A 236 -19.99 -6.35 32.63
C THR A 236 -19.41 -6.41 31.21
N GLY A 237 -18.68 -5.37 30.78
CA GLY A 237 -18.14 -5.23 29.41
C GLY A 237 -17.37 -6.49 28.97
N PRO A 238 -17.33 -6.88 27.67
CA PRO A 238 -16.95 -6.11 26.48
C PRO A 238 -18.00 -6.13 25.34
N SER A 239 -19.26 -6.40 25.66
CA SER A 239 -20.33 -6.70 24.70
C SER A 239 -20.89 -5.48 23.93
N LEU A 240 -20.57 -4.24 24.35
CA LEU A 240 -20.96 -3.00 23.65
C LEU A 240 -20.38 -2.92 22.23
N TRP A 241 -19.17 -3.46 22.01
CA TRP A 241 -18.54 -3.48 20.68
C TRP A 241 -19.23 -4.44 19.71
N LYS A 242 -19.72 -5.59 20.20
CA LYS A 242 -20.50 -6.53 19.38
C LYS A 242 -21.88 -5.97 19.03
N TRP A 243 -22.51 -5.19 19.91
CA TRP A 243 -23.77 -4.50 19.61
C TRP A 243 -23.60 -3.36 18.61
N LEU A 244 -22.58 -2.49 18.78
CA LEU A 244 -22.27 -1.42 17.83
C LEU A 244 -21.94 -1.96 16.43
N LEU A 245 -21.19 -3.06 16.34
CA LEU A 245 -20.92 -3.74 15.06
C LEU A 245 -22.20 -4.28 14.41
N LYS A 246 -23.11 -4.87 15.20
CA LYS A 246 -24.36 -5.46 14.69
C LYS A 246 -25.39 -4.40 14.29
N VAL A 247 -25.46 -3.26 14.99
CA VAL A 247 -26.30 -2.11 14.62
C VAL A 247 -25.76 -1.39 13.37
N ARG A 248 -24.43 -1.28 13.23
CA ARG A 248 -23.79 -0.72 12.03
C ARG A 248 -24.08 -1.57 10.78
N ASP A 249 -24.06 -2.90 10.91
CA ASP A 249 -24.38 -3.84 9.83
C ASP A 249 -25.85 -3.77 9.38
N VAL A 250 -26.79 -3.59 10.31
CA VAL A 250 -28.22 -3.48 9.99
C VAL A 250 -28.55 -2.16 9.27
N ASN A 251 -27.89 -1.06 9.64
CA ASN A 251 -28.07 0.23 8.96
C ASN A 251 -27.40 0.28 7.59
N LEU A 252 -26.24 -0.36 7.40
CA LEU A 252 -25.60 -0.53 6.09
C LEU A 252 -26.45 -1.36 5.11
N ARG A 253 -27.10 -2.43 5.59
CA ARG A 253 -28.03 -3.23 4.76
C ARG A 253 -29.31 -2.50 4.39
N LYS A 254 -29.78 -1.56 5.22
CA LYS A 254 -30.92 -0.68 4.88
C LYS A 254 -30.56 0.41 3.87
N LEU A 255 -29.33 0.93 3.91
CA LEU A 255 -28.84 1.92 2.94
C LEU A 255 -28.58 1.33 1.55
N LEU A 256 -28.19 0.05 1.45
CA LEU A 256 -27.97 -0.65 0.18
C LEU A 256 -29.25 -1.18 -0.49
N ARG A 257 -30.42 -1.10 0.15
CA ARG A 257 -31.73 -1.50 -0.42
C ARG A 257 -32.54 -0.32 -0.98
N LYS A 258 -31.98 0.90 -0.98
CA LYS A 258 -32.58 2.13 -1.52
C LYS A 258 -31.79 2.70 -2.72
N ARG A 259 -31.15 1.84 -3.50
CA ARG A 259 -30.71 2.14 -4.86
C ARG A 259 -31.33 1.13 -5.81
#